data_AF-A0A845RBA3-F1
#
_entry.id   AF-A0A845RBA3-F1
#
_cell.length_a   1.000
_cell.length_b   1.000
_cell.length_c   1.000
_cell.angle_alpha   90.00
_cell.angle_beta   90.00
_cell.angle_gamma   90.00
#
_symmetry.space_group_name_H-M   'P 1'
#
loop_
_entity.id
_entity.type
_entity.pdbx_description
1 polymer ?
#
loop_
_entity_poly.entity_id
_entity_poly.type
_entity_poly.pdbx_seq_one_letter_code
_entity_poly.pdbx_strand_id
1 'polypeptide(L)'
;MKRSQGELQYLKVLDEEIKQGSAALAEAEETSAKAKEAVKDEHFAGLNGEEAMTKAAEIGAAVQTDRKKLAKWMSPKLTVIGLVLAALLGGGGWLVYRDAVAAAVLALAVCFSVAVNFLAARISARKARKRIADLLSPFGVQTPEELTALAQNYKDRCQAAERAAHEVEVIQNAVAARQEKRDTAKGELLDFVHSFAPEVTDLFGCSAALSRALSMDHDLTLARERESAALRRLEDLEAQGAKREEKAERIPIPELGPEETAQALARTAAQVEEVSARLNQTRGSLQTMGDPAALAAQAEELEDRLSRKRLEAEALALAMDVLTQANTRLQERFSPELNRMAGEYMARLTGERYSAVSLTRELEGFVRTGGDVLPRSALCLSRGTADQLYLAVRLAVCRLCLPERPPILLDDALASFDDDRLKMALELLGELSQEQQLLLFTCQKRESEALAGVPGVTRLEL
;
A
#
# COMPACT_ATOMS: atom_id res chain seq x y z
N MET A 1 27.97 -29.71 -19.75
CA MET A 1 26.86 -28.75 -19.87
C MET A 1 26.82 -27.73 -18.71
N LYS A 2 26.42 -28.09 -17.47
CA LYS A 2 26.39 -27.12 -16.34
C LYS A 2 27.77 -26.52 -16.02
N ARG A 3 28.84 -27.33 -16.07
CA ARG A 3 30.23 -26.87 -15.92
C ARG A 3 30.62 -25.84 -16.99
N SER A 4 30.22 -26.08 -18.24
CA SER A 4 30.49 -25.22 -19.40
C SER A 4 29.72 -23.88 -19.36
N GLN A 5 28.54 -23.83 -18.72
CA GLN A 5 27.90 -22.54 -18.39
C GLN A 5 28.68 -21.74 -17.34
N GLY A 6 29.28 -22.42 -16.36
CA GLY A 6 30.20 -21.80 -15.41
C GLY A 6 31.46 -21.24 -16.08
N GLU A 7 31.99 -21.96 -17.07
CA GLU A 7 33.13 -21.51 -17.88
C GLU A 7 32.80 -20.24 -18.70
N LEU A 8 31.58 -20.11 -19.24
CA LEU A 8 31.12 -18.87 -19.88
C LEU A 8 31.06 -17.68 -18.93
N GLN A 9 30.63 -17.89 -17.68
CA GLN A 9 30.63 -16.84 -16.66
C GLN A 9 32.07 -16.48 -16.25
N TYR A 10 32.94 -17.48 -16.11
CA TYR A 10 34.35 -17.28 -15.80
C TYR A 10 35.09 -16.49 -16.89
N LEU A 11 34.80 -16.75 -18.17
CA LEU A 11 35.34 -15.97 -19.29
C LEU A 11 34.95 -14.49 -19.23
N LYS A 12 33.70 -14.17 -18.86
CA LYS A 12 33.26 -12.79 -18.67
C LYS A 12 34.01 -12.08 -17.54
N VAL A 13 34.30 -12.80 -16.45
CA VAL A 13 35.10 -12.28 -15.34
C VAL A 13 36.54 -12.02 -15.78
N LEU A 14 37.14 -12.95 -16.51
CA LEU A 14 38.49 -12.79 -17.04
C LEU A 14 38.61 -11.62 -18.01
N ASP A 15 37.64 -11.40 -18.90
CA ASP A 15 37.63 -10.26 -19.82
C ASP A 15 37.59 -8.91 -19.08
N GLU A 16 36.82 -8.82 -18.00
CA GLU A 16 36.77 -7.60 -17.18
C GLU A 16 38.06 -7.40 -16.36
N GLU A 17 38.63 -8.47 -15.80
CA GLU A 17 39.93 -8.41 -15.11
C GLU A 17 41.08 -8.00 -16.06
N ILE A 18 41.09 -8.52 -17.29
CA ILE A 18 42.09 -8.13 -18.31
C ILE A 18 41.93 -6.67 -18.68
N LYS A 19 40.68 -6.18 -18.82
CA LYS A 19 40.40 -4.78 -19.13
C LYS A 19 40.92 -3.84 -18.03
N GLN A 20 40.65 -4.16 -16.78
CA GLN A 20 41.14 -3.40 -15.62
C GLN A 20 42.67 -3.47 -15.52
N GLY A 21 43.26 -4.65 -15.67
CA GLY A 21 44.71 -4.84 -15.65
C GLY A 21 45.44 -4.13 -16.79
N SER A 22 44.85 -4.09 -17.99
CA SER A 22 45.43 -3.36 -19.14
C SER A 22 45.39 -1.84 -18.94
N ALA A 23 44.35 -1.32 -18.29
CA ALA A 23 44.29 0.09 -17.92
C ALA A 23 45.35 0.44 -16.86
N ALA A 24 45.52 -0.41 -15.84
CA ALA A 24 46.56 -0.25 -14.83
C ALA A 24 47.97 -0.36 -15.43
N LEU A 25 48.17 -1.23 -16.42
CA LEU A 25 49.44 -1.34 -17.15
C LEU A 25 49.79 -0.04 -17.87
N ALA A 26 48.83 0.58 -18.55
CA ALA A 26 49.05 1.84 -19.25
C ALA A 26 49.46 2.97 -18.29
N GLU A 27 48.84 3.04 -17.11
CA GLU A 27 49.20 4.01 -16.06
C GLU A 27 50.61 3.73 -15.49
N ALA A 28 50.94 2.46 -15.24
CA ALA A 28 52.27 2.04 -14.80
C ALA A 28 53.36 2.33 -15.84
N GLU A 29 53.08 2.15 -17.14
CA GLU A 29 54.01 2.48 -18.22
C GLU A 29 54.27 3.99 -18.29
N GLU A 30 53.24 4.82 -18.10
CA GLU A 30 53.40 6.28 -18.06
C GLU A 30 54.25 6.73 -16.86
N THR A 31 54.02 6.16 -15.68
CA THR A 31 54.81 6.47 -14.47
C THR A 31 56.26 5.99 -14.60
N SER A 32 56.49 4.80 -15.16
CA SER A 32 57.83 4.27 -15.48
C SER A 32 58.56 5.14 -16.51
N ALA A 33 57.86 5.64 -17.54
CA ALA A 33 58.43 6.56 -18.52
C ALA A 33 58.88 7.88 -17.86
N LYS A 34 58.03 8.47 -17.01
CA LYS A 34 58.36 9.68 -16.24
C LYS A 34 59.55 9.44 -15.29
N ALA A 35 59.60 8.29 -14.63
CA ALA A 35 60.69 7.93 -13.72
C ALA A 35 62.02 7.72 -14.48
N LYS A 36 62.00 7.09 -15.65
CA LYS A 36 63.18 6.95 -16.53
C LYS A 36 63.68 8.29 -17.06
N GLU A 37 62.78 9.19 -17.43
CA GLU A 37 63.15 10.55 -17.83
C GLU A 37 63.76 11.31 -16.65
N ALA A 38 63.17 11.17 -15.47
CA ALA A 38 63.70 11.70 -14.23
C ALA A 38 65.02 11.06 -13.79
N VAL A 39 65.57 10.02 -14.41
CA VAL A 39 66.92 9.48 -14.10
C VAL A 39 68.01 10.11 -14.97
N LYS A 40 67.64 10.78 -16.07
CA LYS A 40 68.63 11.47 -16.91
C LYS A 40 69.30 12.57 -16.08
N ASP A 41 70.62 12.47 -15.96
CA ASP A 41 71.44 13.38 -15.17
C ASP A 41 72.74 13.68 -15.93
N GLU A 42 73.17 14.94 -15.90
CA GLU A 42 74.37 15.40 -16.60
C GLU A 42 75.66 15.04 -15.85
N HIS A 43 75.60 14.82 -14.53
CA HIS A 43 76.78 14.69 -13.67
C HIS A 43 77.17 13.24 -13.41
N PHE A 44 76.20 12.33 -13.34
CA PHE A 44 76.40 10.89 -13.11
C PHE A 44 76.00 10.01 -14.31
N ALA A 45 76.04 10.58 -15.52
CA ALA A 45 75.65 9.90 -16.74
C ALA A 45 76.34 8.53 -16.91
N GLY A 46 75.52 7.48 -17.06
CA GLY A 46 75.96 6.12 -17.34
C GLY A 46 76.40 5.29 -16.13
N LEU A 47 76.24 5.80 -14.90
CA LEU A 47 76.52 5.07 -13.66
C LEU A 47 75.23 4.54 -13.04
N ASN A 48 75.29 3.39 -12.36
CA ASN A 48 74.19 2.97 -11.51
C ASN A 48 74.18 3.77 -10.18
N GLY A 49 73.05 3.77 -9.46
CA GLY A 49 72.89 4.57 -8.24
C GLY A 49 73.91 4.27 -7.14
N GLU A 50 74.43 3.04 -7.07
CA GLU A 50 75.48 2.65 -6.12
C GLU A 50 76.88 3.09 -6.57
N GLU A 51 77.17 3.06 -7.86
CA GLU A 51 78.41 3.54 -8.48
C GLU A 51 78.55 5.07 -8.37
N ALA A 52 77.43 5.80 -8.47
CA ALA A 52 77.41 7.23 -8.22
C ALA A 52 77.79 7.56 -6.76
N MET A 53 77.30 6.75 -5.81
CA MET A 53 77.62 6.89 -4.38
C MET A 53 79.06 6.50 -4.05
N THR A 54 79.59 5.43 -4.64
CA THR A 54 81.01 5.06 -4.46
C THR A 54 81.93 6.12 -5.07
N LYS A 55 81.61 6.64 -6.26
CA LYS A 55 82.36 7.74 -6.87
C LYS A 55 82.33 9.01 -6.02
N ALA A 56 81.18 9.37 -5.46
CA ALA A 56 81.07 10.49 -4.52
C ALA A 56 81.86 10.25 -3.22
N ALA A 57 81.85 9.02 -2.69
CA ALA A 57 82.61 8.65 -1.50
C ALA A 57 84.13 8.64 -1.74
N GLU A 58 84.60 8.17 -2.89
CA GLU A 58 86.01 8.21 -3.29
C GLU A 58 86.53 9.65 -3.42
N ILE A 59 85.75 10.51 -4.10
CA ILE A 59 86.04 11.94 -4.21
C ILE A 59 86.02 12.60 -2.81
N GLY A 60 85.03 12.27 -1.99
CA GLY A 60 84.92 12.73 -0.60
C GLY A 60 86.13 12.33 0.26
N ALA A 61 86.61 11.09 0.14
CA ALA A 61 87.79 10.59 0.85
C ALA A 61 89.09 11.28 0.39
N ALA A 62 89.23 11.51 -0.93
CA ALA A 62 90.35 12.28 -1.49
C ALA A 62 90.35 13.73 -0.95
N VAL A 63 89.18 14.39 -0.95
CA VAL A 63 89.01 15.75 -0.41
C VAL A 63 89.27 15.80 1.10
N GLN A 64 88.83 14.81 1.89
CA GLN A 64 89.13 14.76 3.32
C GLN A 64 90.62 14.56 3.61
N THR A 65 91.29 13.73 2.82
CA THR A 65 92.73 13.50 2.94
C THR A 65 93.51 14.79 2.68
N ASP A 66 93.11 15.54 1.64
CA ASP A 66 93.73 16.82 1.30
C ASP A 66 93.34 17.94 2.29
N ARG A 67 92.13 17.93 2.86
CA ARG A 67 91.74 18.80 4.00
C ARG A 67 92.59 18.52 5.25
N LYS A 68 92.83 17.26 5.61
CA LYS A 68 93.70 16.87 6.74
C LYS A 68 95.15 17.32 6.51
N LYS A 69 95.67 17.16 5.28
CA LYS A 69 97.00 17.70 4.91
C LYS A 69 97.03 19.23 5.03
N LEU A 70 95.97 19.92 4.60
CA LEU A 70 95.82 21.38 4.75
C LEU A 70 95.84 21.80 6.22
N ALA A 71 95.10 21.11 7.09
CA ALA A 71 95.05 21.38 8.53
C ALA A 71 96.42 21.15 9.20
N LYS A 72 97.14 20.09 8.80
CA LYS A 72 98.49 19.79 9.30
C LYS A 72 99.48 20.88 8.89
N TRP A 73 99.45 21.30 7.62
CA TRP A 73 100.37 22.29 7.06
C TRP A 73 100.07 23.73 7.52
N MET A 74 98.82 24.03 7.87
CA MET A 74 98.42 25.35 8.39
C MET A 74 98.41 25.42 9.93
N SER A 75 98.85 24.37 10.63
CA SER A 75 98.85 24.38 12.10
C SER A 75 99.91 25.38 12.63
N PRO A 76 99.52 26.36 13.47
CA PRO A 76 100.44 27.38 13.96
C PRO A 76 101.46 26.83 14.98
N LYS A 77 101.30 25.57 15.41
CA LYS A 77 102.16 24.95 16.43
C LYS A 77 103.61 24.87 15.97
N LEU A 78 103.87 24.48 14.71
CA LEU A 78 105.23 24.35 14.17
C LEU A 78 105.93 25.69 14.01
N THR A 79 105.22 26.75 13.63
CA THR A 79 105.77 28.10 13.52
C THR A 79 106.04 28.73 14.89
N VAL A 80 105.14 28.54 15.87
CA VAL A 80 105.35 29.03 17.24
C VAL A 80 106.53 28.33 17.91
N ILE A 81 106.63 26.99 17.78
CA ILE A 81 107.77 26.23 18.32
C ILE A 81 109.09 26.69 17.70
N GLY A 82 109.12 26.91 16.38
CA GLY A 82 110.31 27.42 15.68
C GLY A 82 110.74 28.81 16.14
N LEU A 83 109.80 29.73 16.38
CA LEU A 83 110.08 31.07 16.89
C LEU A 83 110.62 31.04 18.34
N VAL A 84 110.07 30.17 19.20
CA VAL A 84 110.56 29.98 20.57
C VAL A 84 111.98 29.39 20.57
N LEU A 85 112.25 28.41 19.70
CA LEU A 85 113.59 27.85 19.52
C LEU A 85 114.60 28.88 19.01
N ALA A 86 114.20 29.77 18.10
CA ALA A 86 115.05 30.88 17.65
C ALA A 86 115.44 31.79 18.81
N ALA A 87 114.49 32.13 19.68
CA ALA A 87 114.73 32.95 20.87
C ALA A 87 115.64 32.25 21.90
N LEU A 88 115.41 30.96 22.18
CA LEU A 88 116.22 30.19 23.12
C LEU A 88 117.65 29.97 22.65
N LEU A 89 117.85 29.62 21.37
CA LEU A 89 119.17 29.43 20.80
C LEU A 89 119.93 30.74 20.63
N GLY A 90 119.23 31.83 20.26
CA GLY A 90 119.81 33.17 20.25
C GLY A 90 120.27 33.63 21.63
N GLY A 91 119.42 33.46 22.66
CA GLY A 91 119.77 33.81 24.04
C GLY A 91 120.86 32.93 24.65
N GLY A 92 120.79 31.61 24.43
CA GLY A 92 121.78 30.65 24.92
C GLY A 92 123.14 30.79 24.23
N GLY A 93 123.14 31.07 22.92
CA GLY A 93 124.37 31.33 22.15
C GLY A 93 125.13 32.55 22.67
N TRP A 94 124.41 33.62 23.06
CA TRP A 94 125.02 34.80 23.68
C TRP A 94 125.68 34.49 25.04
N LEU A 95 125.03 33.66 25.86
CA LEU A 95 125.52 33.27 27.18
C LEU A 95 126.80 32.42 27.14
N VAL A 96 126.93 31.54 26.14
CA VAL A 96 128.08 30.63 26.01
C VAL A 96 129.28 31.29 25.35
N TYR A 97 129.06 32.03 24.26
CA TYR A 97 130.16 32.56 23.43
C TYR A 97 130.49 34.03 23.71
N ARG A 98 129.61 34.79 24.38
CA ARG A 98 129.72 36.25 24.60
C ARG A 98 129.97 37.08 23.33
N ASP A 99 129.62 36.52 22.16
CA ASP A 99 129.68 37.15 20.85
C ASP A 99 128.25 37.35 20.29
N ALA A 100 127.88 38.61 20.07
CA ALA A 100 126.54 38.97 19.58
C ALA A 100 126.31 38.58 18.12
N VAL A 101 127.36 38.50 17.29
CA VAL A 101 127.22 38.20 15.86
C VAL A 101 126.88 36.72 15.67
N ALA A 102 127.57 35.83 16.37
CA ALA A 102 127.32 34.39 16.30
C ALA A 102 125.89 34.02 16.77
N ALA A 103 125.42 34.64 17.86
CA ALA A 103 124.05 34.45 18.36
C ALA A 103 122.98 34.94 17.38
N ALA A 104 123.20 36.08 16.72
CA ALA A 104 122.27 36.62 15.73
C ALA A 104 122.19 35.74 14.47
N VAL A 105 123.30 35.17 14.01
CA VAL A 105 123.33 34.25 12.85
C VAL A 105 122.54 32.98 13.14
N LEU A 106 122.67 32.38 14.33
CA LEU A 106 121.88 31.21 14.72
C LEU A 106 120.38 31.52 14.77
N ALA A 107 119.99 32.65 15.37
CA ALA A 107 118.60 33.07 15.41
C ALA A 107 118.03 33.33 14.01
N LEU A 108 118.79 33.99 13.12
CA LEU A 108 118.39 34.24 11.74
C LEU A 108 118.27 32.96 10.92
N ALA A 109 119.17 31.98 11.12
CA ALA A 109 119.09 30.68 10.46
C ALA A 109 117.80 29.93 10.85
N VAL A 110 117.42 29.96 12.14
CA VAL A 110 116.15 29.38 12.59
C VAL A 110 114.96 30.17 12.02
N CYS A 111 114.97 31.50 12.05
CA CYS A 111 113.92 32.32 11.44
C CYS A 111 113.77 32.07 9.93
N PHE A 112 114.87 31.92 9.20
CA PHE A 112 114.86 31.57 7.78
C PHE A 112 114.25 30.19 7.53
N SER A 113 114.61 29.19 8.36
CA SER A 113 114.01 27.86 8.27
C SER A 113 112.49 27.87 8.54
N VAL A 114 112.03 28.71 9.47
CA VAL A 114 110.60 28.91 9.76
C VAL A 114 109.90 29.61 8.59
N ALA A 115 110.52 30.63 7.99
CA ALA A 115 109.97 31.35 6.84
C ALA A 115 109.87 30.47 5.58
N VAL A 116 110.88 29.63 5.31
CA VAL A 116 110.87 28.65 4.22
C VAL A 116 109.79 27.61 4.45
N ASN A 117 109.64 27.10 5.67
CA ASN A 117 108.58 26.15 6.01
C ASN A 117 107.18 26.79 5.87
N PHE A 118 107.01 28.06 6.25
CA PHE A 118 105.76 28.81 6.07
C PHE A 118 105.42 29.04 4.58
N LEU A 119 106.41 29.34 3.74
CA LEU A 119 106.20 29.53 2.31
C LEU A 119 105.86 28.20 1.61
N ALA A 120 106.59 27.13 1.94
CA ALA A 120 106.25 25.78 1.50
C ALA A 120 104.82 25.41 1.92
N ALA A 121 104.47 25.69 3.19
CA ALA A 121 103.13 25.49 3.74
C ALA A 121 102.04 26.14 2.88
N ARG A 122 102.24 27.41 2.51
CA ARG A 122 101.29 28.20 1.70
C ARG A 122 101.19 27.72 0.26
N ILE A 123 102.29 27.30 -0.37
CA ILE A 123 102.30 26.78 -1.74
C ILE A 123 101.52 25.45 -1.82
N SER A 124 101.78 24.53 -0.90
CA SER A 124 101.04 23.26 -0.89
C SER A 124 99.60 23.42 -0.43
N ALA A 125 99.29 24.39 0.44
CA ALA A 125 97.91 24.75 0.76
C ALA A 125 97.16 25.27 -0.48
N ARG A 126 97.80 26.10 -1.33
CA ARG A 126 97.24 26.52 -2.63
C ARG A 126 97.05 25.33 -3.57
N LYS A 127 98.04 24.44 -3.69
CA LYS A 127 97.94 23.23 -4.52
C LYS A 127 96.81 22.31 -4.05
N ALA A 128 96.66 22.11 -2.74
CA ALA A 128 95.59 21.28 -2.18
C ALA A 128 94.20 21.91 -2.35
N ARG A 129 94.06 23.24 -2.16
CA ARG A 129 92.80 23.95 -2.47
C ARG A 129 92.43 23.84 -3.94
N LYS A 130 93.40 23.98 -4.85
CA LYS A 130 93.16 23.82 -6.28
C LYS A 130 92.70 22.41 -6.64
N ARG A 131 93.34 21.36 -6.08
CA ARG A 131 92.91 19.97 -6.28
C ARG A 131 91.50 19.70 -5.76
N ILE A 132 91.15 20.24 -4.59
CA ILE A 132 89.79 20.11 -4.04
C ILE A 132 88.78 20.77 -4.99
N ALA A 133 89.09 21.96 -5.52
CA ALA A 133 88.23 22.63 -6.49
C ALA A 133 88.12 21.87 -7.81
N ASP A 134 89.23 21.34 -8.35
CA ASP A 134 89.25 20.56 -9.59
C ASP A 134 88.45 19.24 -9.46
N LEU A 135 88.42 18.63 -8.27
CA LEU A 135 87.65 17.40 -8.01
C LEU A 135 86.14 17.63 -7.87
N LEU A 136 85.71 18.81 -7.39
CA LEU A 136 84.30 19.12 -7.14
C LEU A 136 83.65 19.92 -8.28
N SER A 137 84.45 20.66 -9.07
CA SER A 137 84.01 21.44 -10.24
C SER A 137 83.11 20.68 -11.23
N PRO A 138 83.39 19.42 -11.59
CA PRO A 138 82.56 18.67 -12.54
C PRO A 138 81.14 18.41 -12.04
N PHE A 139 80.88 18.56 -10.75
CA PHE A 139 79.58 18.28 -10.11
C PHE A 139 78.87 19.56 -9.63
N GLY A 140 79.44 20.75 -9.89
CA GLY A 140 78.83 22.04 -9.53
C GLY A 140 78.73 22.32 -8.02
N VAL A 141 79.36 21.50 -7.17
CA VAL A 141 79.27 21.57 -5.70
C VAL A 141 80.53 22.14 -5.07
N GLN A 142 80.41 22.76 -3.89
CA GLN A 142 81.54 23.38 -3.18
C GLN A 142 82.01 22.55 -1.98
N THR A 143 81.14 21.67 -1.48
CA THR A 143 81.42 20.83 -0.31
C THR A 143 81.29 19.34 -0.64
N PRO A 144 82.09 18.46 -0.02
CA PRO A 144 81.94 17.02 -0.17
C PRO A 144 80.58 16.53 0.36
N GLU A 145 79.98 17.24 1.32
CA GLU A 145 78.64 16.95 1.84
C GLU A 145 77.54 17.19 0.78
N GLU A 146 77.63 18.26 0.00
CA GLU A 146 76.74 18.51 -1.16
C GLU A 146 76.90 17.44 -2.25
N LEU A 147 78.13 16.98 -2.51
CA LEU A 147 78.36 15.89 -3.48
C LEU A 147 77.67 14.59 -3.04
N THR A 148 77.75 14.25 -1.76
CA THR A 148 77.07 13.07 -1.22
C THR A 148 75.55 13.21 -1.25
N ALA A 149 75.01 14.40 -1.03
CA ALA A 149 73.57 14.65 -1.14
C ALA A 149 73.09 14.55 -2.59
N LEU A 150 73.87 15.05 -3.55
CA LEU A 150 73.57 14.94 -4.97
C LEU A 150 73.59 13.48 -5.45
N ALA A 151 74.60 12.72 -5.03
CA ALA A 151 74.71 11.29 -5.33
C ALA A 151 73.57 10.48 -4.67
N GLN A 152 73.14 10.84 -3.46
CA GLN A 152 72.00 10.20 -2.79
C GLN A 152 70.68 10.49 -3.53
N ASN A 153 70.46 11.73 -3.95
CA ASN A 153 69.28 12.09 -4.73
C ASN A 153 69.23 11.35 -6.08
N TYR A 154 70.39 11.22 -6.74
CA TYR A 154 70.52 10.41 -7.95
C TYR A 154 70.21 8.93 -7.69
N LYS A 155 70.74 8.37 -6.60
CA LYS A 155 70.44 6.99 -6.17
C LYS A 155 68.94 6.77 -5.92
N ASP A 156 68.29 7.70 -5.23
CA ASP A 156 66.85 7.61 -4.96
C ASP A 156 66.01 7.67 -6.24
N ARG A 157 66.40 8.53 -7.20
CA ARG A 157 65.79 8.60 -8.55
C ARG A 157 65.97 7.30 -9.33
N CYS A 158 67.17 6.72 -9.32
CA CYS A 158 67.45 5.43 -9.95
C CYS A 158 66.63 4.29 -9.33
N GLN A 159 66.56 4.22 -8.00
CA GLN A 159 65.75 3.21 -7.30
C GLN A 159 64.25 3.38 -7.58
N ALA A 160 63.75 4.62 -7.67
CA ALA A 160 62.36 4.87 -8.03
C ALA A 160 62.05 4.41 -9.45
N ALA A 161 62.96 4.63 -10.40
CA ALA A 161 62.80 4.15 -11.78
C ALA A 161 62.88 2.62 -11.89
N GLU A 162 63.76 1.96 -11.14
CA GLU A 162 63.82 0.50 -11.07
C GLU A 162 62.54 -0.10 -10.49
N ARG A 163 62.00 0.48 -9.41
CA ARG A 163 60.72 0.04 -8.83
C ARG A 163 59.56 0.20 -9.80
N ALA A 164 59.46 1.36 -10.47
CA ALA A 164 58.41 1.60 -11.46
C ALA A 164 58.54 0.66 -12.68
N ALA A 165 59.76 0.35 -13.12
CA ALA A 165 59.99 -0.62 -14.17
C ALA A 165 59.60 -2.06 -13.76
N HIS A 166 59.90 -2.45 -12.53
CA HIS A 166 59.51 -3.75 -11.99
C HIS A 166 57.98 -3.85 -11.81
N GLU A 167 57.31 -2.78 -11.40
CA GLU A 167 55.85 -2.73 -11.29
C GLU A 167 55.17 -2.92 -12.65
N VAL A 168 55.67 -2.28 -13.71
CA VAL A 168 55.22 -2.52 -15.09
C VAL A 168 55.39 -3.99 -15.47
N GLU A 169 56.55 -4.59 -15.21
CA GLU A 169 56.83 -5.99 -15.52
C GLU A 169 55.87 -6.95 -14.79
N VAL A 170 55.60 -6.71 -13.51
CA VAL A 170 54.66 -7.52 -12.71
C VAL A 170 53.25 -7.42 -13.26
N ILE A 171 52.76 -6.20 -13.55
CA ILE A 171 51.41 -5.99 -14.09
C ILE A 171 51.31 -6.59 -15.50
N GLN A 172 52.33 -6.41 -16.35
CA GLN A 172 52.38 -6.97 -17.70
C GLN A 172 52.29 -8.49 -17.68
N ASN A 173 53.10 -9.15 -16.84
CA ASN A 173 53.07 -10.60 -16.67
C ASN A 173 51.72 -11.08 -16.13
N ALA A 174 51.12 -10.33 -15.20
CA ALA A 174 49.80 -10.66 -14.64
C ALA A 174 48.65 -10.51 -15.66
N VAL A 175 48.74 -9.54 -16.58
CA VAL A 175 47.79 -9.38 -17.69
C VAL A 175 47.99 -10.47 -18.74
N ALA A 176 49.24 -10.76 -19.13
CA ALA A 176 49.55 -11.81 -20.09
C ALA A 176 49.08 -13.20 -19.63
N ALA A 177 49.33 -13.55 -18.35
CA ALA A 177 48.85 -14.81 -17.78
C ALA A 177 47.33 -14.93 -17.75
N ARG A 178 46.59 -13.81 -17.60
CA ARG A 178 45.12 -13.80 -17.66
C ARG A 178 44.62 -13.94 -19.09
N GLN A 179 45.28 -13.29 -20.05
CA GLN A 179 44.97 -13.44 -21.48
C GLN A 179 45.16 -14.89 -21.94
N GLU A 180 46.27 -15.53 -21.55
CA GLU A 180 46.53 -16.94 -21.84
C GLU A 180 45.45 -17.87 -21.25
N LYS A 181 45.05 -17.64 -20.00
CA LYS A 181 43.95 -18.38 -19.35
C LYS A 181 42.62 -18.21 -20.07
N ARG A 182 42.30 -16.98 -20.49
CA ARG A 182 41.08 -16.69 -21.27
C ARG A 182 41.12 -17.43 -22.60
N ASP A 183 42.23 -17.37 -23.31
CA ASP A 183 42.36 -17.98 -24.64
C ASP A 183 42.30 -19.51 -24.57
N THR A 184 42.91 -20.10 -23.53
CA THR A 184 42.81 -21.54 -23.23
C THR A 184 41.37 -21.94 -22.91
N ALA A 185 40.72 -21.27 -21.95
CA ALA A 185 39.34 -21.56 -21.57
C ALA A 185 38.35 -21.35 -22.72
N LYS A 186 38.60 -20.36 -23.59
CA LYS A 186 37.82 -20.12 -24.80
C LYS A 186 37.99 -21.25 -25.81
N GLY A 187 39.22 -21.74 -26.00
CA GLY A 187 39.53 -22.90 -26.85
C GLY A 187 38.82 -24.16 -26.37
N GLU A 188 38.99 -24.51 -25.09
CA GLU A 188 38.35 -25.69 -24.48
C GLU A 188 36.82 -25.63 -24.58
N LEU A 189 36.23 -24.44 -24.38
CA LEU A 189 34.79 -24.25 -24.51
C LEU A 189 34.32 -24.44 -25.96
N LEU A 190 35.04 -23.89 -26.93
CA LEU A 190 34.74 -24.06 -28.35
C LEU A 190 34.85 -25.53 -28.78
N ASP A 191 35.92 -26.22 -28.38
CA ASP A 191 36.13 -27.64 -28.68
C ASP A 191 34.98 -28.50 -28.11
N PHE A 192 34.56 -28.21 -26.88
CA PHE A 192 33.42 -28.88 -26.27
C PHE A 192 32.11 -28.61 -27.04
N VAL A 193 31.84 -27.35 -27.39
CA VAL A 193 30.63 -26.99 -28.16
C VAL A 193 30.64 -27.61 -29.56
N HIS A 194 31.79 -27.67 -30.23
CA HIS A 194 31.94 -28.27 -31.56
C HIS A 194 31.61 -29.77 -31.61
N SER A 195 31.68 -30.48 -30.47
CA SER A 195 31.23 -31.87 -30.41
C SER A 195 29.74 -32.06 -30.71
N PHE A 196 28.91 -31.01 -30.56
CA PHE A 196 27.47 -31.06 -30.83
C PHE A 196 26.92 -29.87 -31.64
N ALA A 197 27.70 -28.83 -31.91
CA ALA A 197 27.34 -27.66 -32.71
C ALA A 197 28.58 -27.10 -33.45
N PRO A 198 29.05 -27.78 -34.51
CA PRO A 198 30.28 -27.42 -35.23
C PRO A 198 30.18 -26.08 -35.99
N GLU A 199 28.98 -25.56 -36.22
CA GLU A 199 28.74 -24.29 -36.91
C GLU A 199 29.03 -23.03 -36.07
N VAL A 200 29.30 -23.18 -34.78
CA VAL A 200 29.53 -22.07 -33.85
C VAL A 200 30.97 -21.56 -33.96
N THR A 201 31.13 -20.25 -34.16
CA THR A 201 32.47 -19.64 -34.30
C THR A 201 32.79 -18.62 -33.20
N ASP A 202 31.80 -18.21 -32.42
CA ASP A 202 31.91 -17.16 -31.41
C ASP A 202 31.34 -17.58 -30.05
N LEU A 203 31.64 -16.76 -29.02
CA LEU A 203 31.17 -17.01 -27.65
C LEU A 203 29.66 -16.89 -27.51
N PHE A 204 29.02 -16.03 -28.32
CA PHE A 204 27.57 -15.88 -28.31
C PHE A 204 26.89 -17.14 -28.86
N GLY A 205 27.39 -17.67 -29.98
CA GLY A 205 26.96 -18.95 -30.52
C GLY A 205 27.21 -20.11 -29.56
N CYS A 206 28.31 -20.10 -28.80
CA CYS A 206 28.58 -21.12 -27.77
C CYS A 206 27.48 -21.11 -26.68
N SER A 207 27.11 -19.92 -26.20
CA SER A 207 26.04 -19.75 -25.23
C SER A 207 24.68 -20.22 -25.76
N ALA A 208 24.38 -19.92 -27.02
CA ALA A 208 23.13 -20.35 -27.65
C ALA A 208 23.08 -21.88 -27.85
N ALA A 209 24.17 -22.47 -28.31
CA ALA A 209 24.28 -23.91 -28.51
C ALA A 209 24.19 -24.69 -27.19
N LEU A 210 24.89 -24.24 -26.13
CA LEU A 210 24.81 -24.82 -24.79
C LEU A 210 23.39 -24.72 -24.21
N SER A 211 22.69 -23.60 -24.44
CA SER A 211 21.31 -23.43 -23.97
C SER A 211 20.35 -24.40 -24.68
N ARG A 212 20.50 -24.58 -26.00
CA ARG A 212 19.72 -25.57 -26.75
C ARG A 212 20.00 -26.99 -26.27
N ALA A 213 21.27 -27.35 -26.11
CA ALA A 213 21.67 -28.68 -25.64
C ALA A 213 21.13 -28.98 -24.23
N LEU A 214 21.16 -28.00 -23.32
CA LEU A 214 20.57 -28.13 -21.99
C LEU A 214 19.04 -28.28 -22.01
N SER A 215 18.35 -27.56 -22.91
CA SER A 215 16.91 -27.76 -23.10
C SER A 215 16.61 -29.17 -23.58
N MET A 216 17.36 -29.66 -24.58
CA MET A 216 17.18 -31.01 -25.11
C MET A 216 17.48 -32.10 -24.07
N ASP A 217 18.50 -31.92 -23.22
CA ASP A 217 18.82 -32.84 -22.12
C ASP A 217 17.71 -32.86 -21.06
N HIS A 218 17.14 -31.68 -20.73
CA HIS A 218 16.00 -31.58 -19.84
C HIS A 218 14.76 -32.29 -20.40
N ASP A 219 14.44 -32.06 -21.68
CA ASP A 219 13.32 -32.71 -22.36
C ASP A 219 13.50 -34.23 -22.43
N LEU A 220 14.71 -34.71 -22.71
CA LEU A 220 15.05 -36.13 -22.70
C LEU A 220 14.88 -36.75 -21.31
N THR A 221 15.30 -36.04 -20.27
CA THR A 221 15.13 -36.49 -18.88
C THR A 221 13.65 -36.62 -18.53
N LEU A 222 12.85 -35.61 -18.85
CA LEU A 222 11.40 -35.65 -18.64
C LEU A 222 10.74 -36.78 -19.43
N ALA A 223 11.18 -37.03 -20.66
CA ALA A 223 10.70 -38.14 -21.47
C ALA A 223 11.01 -39.50 -20.83
N ARG A 224 12.22 -39.69 -20.29
CA ARG A 224 12.62 -40.91 -19.56
C ARG A 224 11.83 -41.09 -18.26
N GLU A 225 11.57 -40.01 -17.52
CA GLU A 225 10.72 -40.07 -16.33
C GLU A 225 9.30 -40.52 -16.69
N ARG A 226 8.72 -39.94 -17.74
CA ARG A 226 7.40 -40.35 -18.26
C ARG A 226 7.39 -41.80 -18.71
N GLU A 227 8.41 -42.25 -19.44
CA GLU A 227 8.58 -43.65 -19.82
C GLU A 227 8.63 -44.55 -18.58
N SER A 228 9.45 -44.20 -17.58
CA SER A 228 9.57 -44.98 -16.35
C SER A 228 8.26 -45.05 -15.56
N ALA A 229 7.51 -43.94 -15.50
CA ALA A 229 6.21 -43.88 -14.85
C ALA A 229 5.17 -44.72 -15.60
N ALA A 230 5.19 -44.68 -16.93
CA ALA A 230 4.34 -45.52 -17.78
C ALA A 230 4.67 -47.01 -17.62
N LEU A 231 5.96 -47.37 -17.54
CA LEU A 231 6.41 -48.74 -17.29
C LEU A 231 5.97 -49.25 -15.92
N ARG A 232 6.15 -48.47 -14.86
CA ARG A 232 5.63 -48.83 -13.51
C ARG A 232 4.12 -49.00 -13.51
N ARG A 233 3.40 -48.11 -14.20
CA ARG A 233 1.95 -48.22 -14.36
C ARG A 233 1.55 -49.50 -15.08
N LEU A 234 2.34 -49.91 -16.08
CA LEU A 234 2.15 -51.16 -16.80
C LEU A 234 2.39 -52.37 -15.88
N GLU A 235 3.47 -52.37 -15.10
CA GLU A 235 3.76 -53.40 -14.09
C GLU A 235 2.64 -53.51 -13.03
N ASP A 236 2.13 -52.39 -12.53
CA ASP A 236 1.02 -52.34 -11.57
C ASP A 236 -0.27 -52.94 -12.16
N LEU A 237 -0.55 -52.64 -13.44
CA LEU A 237 -1.71 -53.18 -14.16
C LEU A 237 -1.56 -54.68 -14.40
N GLU A 238 -0.37 -55.16 -14.79
CA GLU A 238 -0.07 -56.59 -14.92
C GLU A 238 -0.25 -57.33 -13.58
N ALA A 239 0.21 -56.75 -12.46
CA ALA A 239 0.02 -57.29 -11.12
C ALA A 239 -1.46 -57.37 -10.70
N GLN A 240 -2.31 -56.48 -11.21
CA GLN A 240 -3.77 -56.49 -11.02
C GLN A 240 -4.50 -57.47 -11.97
N GLY A 241 -3.76 -58.23 -12.77
CA GLY A 241 -4.30 -59.24 -13.69
C GLY A 241 -4.54 -58.76 -15.12
N ALA A 242 -4.05 -57.57 -15.50
CA ALA A 242 -4.06 -57.14 -16.89
C ALA A 242 -3.13 -58.06 -17.71
N LYS A 243 -3.65 -58.63 -18.80
CA LYS A 243 -2.85 -59.43 -19.73
C LYS A 243 -2.28 -58.50 -20.81
N ARG A 244 -0.97 -58.57 -21.04
CA ARG A 244 -0.31 -57.88 -22.15
C ARG A 244 -0.81 -58.49 -23.46
N GLU A 245 -1.59 -57.75 -24.24
CA GLU A 245 -1.93 -58.20 -25.59
C GLU A 245 -0.70 -58.10 -26.49
N GLU A 246 -0.10 -59.24 -26.87
CA GLU A 246 1.00 -59.33 -27.85
C GLU A 246 0.58 -58.98 -29.27
N LYS A 247 -0.71 -58.79 -29.51
CA LYS A 247 -1.17 -58.05 -30.67
C LYS A 247 -1.22 -56.60 -30.23
N ALA A 248 -0.33 -55.77 -30.80
CA ALA A 248 -0.84 -54.47 -31.19
C ALA A 248 -2.08 -54.78 -32.02
N GLU A 249 -3.28 -54.65 -31.44
CA GLU A 249 -4.43 -54.31 -32.25
C GLU A 249 -3.89 -53.23 -33.16
N ARG A 250 -3.84 -53.52 -34.48
CA ARG A 250 -3.54 -52.51 -35.49
C ARG A 250 -4.22 -51.26 -34.97
N ILE A 251 -3.46 -50.20 -34.66
CA ILE A 251 -4.06 -48.89 -34.43
C ILE A 251 -5.10 -48.81 -35.53
N PRO A 252 -6.41 -48.83 -35.21
CA PRO A 252 -7.41 -49.04 -36.22
C PRO A 252 -7.08 -48.02 -37.27
N ILE A 253 -6.75 -48.48 -38.50
CA ILE A 253 -6.49 -47.55 -39.59
C ILE A 253 -7.74 -46.70 -39.56
N PRO A 254 -7.61 -45.39 -39.27
CA PRO A 254 -8.79 -44.57 -39.08
C PRO A 254 -9.67 -44.83 -40.29
N GLU A 255 -10.92 -45.28 -40.06
CA GLU A 255 -11.83 -45.65 -41.16
C GLU A 255 -12.01 -44.46 -42.12
N LEU A 256 -11.74 -43.27 -41.60
CA LEU A 256 -11.74 -41.97 -42.25
C LEU A 256 -10.29 -41.56 -42.59
N GLY A 257 -10.05 -41.06 -43.81
CA GLY A 257 -8.75 -40.50 -44.18
C GLY A 257 -8.34 -39.31 -43.28
N PRO A 258 -7.08 -38.81 -43.39
CA PRO A 258 -6.61 -37.67 -42.60
C PRO A 258 -7.49 -36.42 -42.75
N GLU A 259 -7.97 -36.14 -43.96
CA GLU A 259 -8.89 -35.02 -44.24
C GLU A 259 -10.25 -35.23 -43.59
N GLU A 260 -10.81 -36.45 -43.67
CA GLU A 260 -12.11 -36.77 -43.08
C GLU A 260 -12.05 -36.76 -41.55
N THR A 261 -10.93 -37.21 -40.97
CA THR A 261 -10.65 -37.11 -39.53
C THR A 261 -10.52 -35.65 -39.10
N ALA A 262 -9.85 -34.80 -39.88
CA ALA A 262 -9.75 -33.36 -39.62
C ALA A 262 -11.13 -32.69 -39.70
N GLN A 263 -11.97 -33.06 -40.65
CA GLN A 263 -13.36 -32.57 -40.75
C GLN A 263 -14.22 -33.04 -39.57
N ALA A 264 -14.11 -34.31 -39.16
CA ALA A 264 -14.81 -34.85 -38.01
C ALA A 264 -14.39 -34.12 -36.72
N LEU A 265 -13.08 -33.93 -36.53
CA LEU A 265 -12.54 -33.16 -35.40
C LEU A 265 -13.04 -31.72 -35.41
N ALA A 266 -13.05 -31.05 -36.56
CA ALA A 266 -13.58 -29.69 -36.69
C ALA A 266 -15.08 -29.60 -36.34
N ARG A 267 -15.88 -30.59 -36.78
CA ARG A 267 -17.31 -30.67 -36.42
C ARG A 267 -17.51 -30.90 -34.93
N THR A 268 -16.77 -31.83 -34.34
CA THR A 268 -16.85 -32.10 -32.90
C THR A 268 -16.37 -30.90 -32.08
N ALA A 269 -15.29 -30.22 -32.51
CA ALA A 269 -14.83 -29.00 -31.87
C ALA A 269 -15.90 -27.89 -31.90
N ALA A 270 -16.55 -27.70 -33.05
CA ALA A 270 -17.66 -26.76 -33.17
C ALA A 270 -18.86 -27.14 -32.27
N GLN A 271 -19.20 -28.43 -32.17
CA GLN A 271 -20.25 -28.91 -31.26
C GLN A 271 -19.90 -28.66 -29.80
N VAL A 272 -18.64 -28.90 -29.41
CA VAL A 272 -18.17 -28.63 -28.04
C VAL A 272 -18.24 -27.14 -27.73
N GLU A 273 -17.85 -26.28 -28.68
CA GLU A 273 -17.94 -24.83 -28.53
C GLU A 273 -19.40 -24.37 -28.38
N GLU A 274 -20.32 -24.88 -29.21
CA GLU A 274 -21.74 -24.58 -29.13
C GLU A 274 -22.36 -25.01 -27.78
N VAL A 275 -22.10 -26.25 -27.35
CA VAL A 275 -22.59 -26.76 -26.07
C VAL A 275 -22.01 -25.97 -24.90
N SER A 276 -20.74 -25.59 -24.98
CA SER A 276 -20.08 -24.78 -23.95
C SER A 276 -20.67 -23.38 -23.88
N ALA A 277 -20.93 -22.75 -25.02
CA ALA A 277 -21.61 -21.45 -25.10
C ALA A 277 -23.01 -21.53 -24.47
N ARG A 278 -23.80 -22.56 -24.80
CA ARG A 278 -25.13 -22.78 -24.24
C ARG A 278 -25.11 -23.05 -22.74
N LEU A 279 -24.14 -23.82 -22.26
CA LEU A 279 -23.93 -24.07 -20.83
C LEU A 279 -23.60 -22.77 -20.08
N ASN A 280 -22.70 -21.96 -20.63
CA ASN A 280 -22.32 -20.68 -20.03
C ASN A 280 -23.49 -19.69 -20.01
N GLN A 281 -24.28 -19.63 -21.09
CA GLN A 281 -25.50 -18.83 -21.13
C GLN A 281 -26.49 -19.28 -20.06
N THR A 282 -26.75 -20.59 -19.96
CA THR A 282 -27.70 -21.15 -18.98
C THR A 282 -27.23 -20.90 -17.54
N ARG A 283 -25.92 -21.04 -17.27
CA ARG A 283 -25.33 -20.70 -15.97
C ARG A 283 -25.45 -19.22 -15.64
N GLY A 284 -25.22 -18.35 -16.62
CA GLY A 284 -25.43 -16.91 -16.47
C GLY A 284 -26.89 -16.60 -16.13
N SER A 285 -27.85 -17.20 -16.83
CA SER A 285 -29.27 -17.06 -16.53
C SER A 285 -29.61 -17.53 -15.11
N LEU A 286 -29.10 -18.69 -14.68
CA LEU A 286 -29.30 -19.20 -13.32
C LEU A 286 -28.72 -18.25 -12.25
N GLN A 287 -27.54 -17.67 -12.50
CA GLN A 287 -26.95 -16.68 -11.59
C GLN A 287 -27.80 -15.39 -11.52
N THR A 288 -28.37 -14.94 -12.63
CA THR A 288 -29.25 -13.75 -12.62
C THR A 288 -30.57 -13.99 -11.90
N MET A 289 -31.06 -15.23 -11.83
CA MET A 289 -32.27 -15.58 -11.08
C MET A 289 -32.04 -15.50 -9.56
N GLY A 290 -30.80 -15.42 -9.10
CA GLY A 290 -30.46 -15.32 -7.68
C GLY A 290 -30.33 -16.68 -7.00
N ASP A 291 -30.06 -16.65 -5.69
CA ASP A 291 -29.91 -17.86 -4.88
C ASP A 291 -31.28 -18.54 -4.67
N PRO A 292 -31.47 -19.80 -5.12
CA PRO A 292 -32.72 -20.53 -4.91
C PRO A 292 -33.13 -20.64 -3.44
N ALA A 293 -32.16 -20.75 -2.52
CA ALA A 293 -32.45 -20.81 -1.09
C ALA A 293 -33.01 -19.48 -0.57
N ALA A 294 -32.44 -18.36 -1.03
CA ALA A 294 -32.92 -17.03 -0.69
C ALA A 294 -34.33 -16.77 -1.27
N LEU A 295 -34.59 -17.19 -2.51
CA LEU A 295 -35.93 -17.06 -3.10
C LEU A 295 -36.97 -17.92 -2.38
N ALA A 296 -36.62 -19.14 -1.97
CA ALA A 296 -37.51 -20.01 -1.21
C ALA A 296 -37.85 -19.40 0.16
N ALA A 297 -36.85 -18.86 0.87
CA ALA A 297 -37.07 -18.16 2.14
C ALA A 297 -37.96 -16.92 1.98
N GLN A 298 -37.79 -16.15 0.90
CA GLN A 298 -38.66 -15.00 0.60
C GLN A 298 -40.10 -15.44 0.28
N ALA A 299 -40.27 -16.54 -0.44
CA ALA A 299 -41.60 -17.09 -0.73
C ALA A 299 -42.31 -17.51 0.56
N GLU A 300 -41.62 -18.22 1.46
CA GLU A 300 -42.15 -18.64 2.76
C GLU A 300 -42.55 -17.43 3.63
N GLU A 301 -41.70 -16.39 3.70
CA GLU A 301 -42.03 -15.15 4.43
C GLU A 301 -43.29 -14.46 3.86
N LEU A 302 -43.41 -14.41 2.53
CA LEU A 302 -44.57 -13.80 1.87
C LEU A 302 -45.85 -14.62 2.09
N GLU A 303 -45.76 -15.95 2.08
CA GLU A 303 -46.88 -16.84 2.38
C GLU A 303 -47.36 -16.67 3.82
N ASP A 304 -46.44 -16.58 4.79
CA ASP A 304 -46.75 -16.31 6.19
C ASP A 304 -47.43 -14.95 6.37
N ARG A 305 -46.91 -13.91 5.72
CA ARG A 305 -47.51 -12.57 5.74
C ARG A 305 -48.91 -12.56 5.13
N LEU A 306 -49.10 -13.28 4.03
CA LEU A 306 -50.40 -13.42 3.37
C LEU A 306 -51.39 -14.15 4.27
N SER A 307 -50.98 -15.23 4.92
CA SER A 307 -51.79 -15.99 5.89
C SER A 307 -52.26 -15.10 7.04
N ARG A 308 -51.36 -14.32 7.65
CA ARG A 308 -51.72 -13.36 8.72
C ARG A 308 -52.72 -12.32 8.26
N LYS A 309 -52.55 -11.78 7.04
CA LYS A 309 -53.48 -10.79 6.48
C LYS A 309 -54.84 -11.36 6.14
N ARG A 310 -54.91 -12.61 5.68
CA ARG A 310 -56.19 -13.33 5.47
C ARG A 310 -56.92 -13.52 6.79
N LEU A 311 -56.23 -13.98 7.83
CA LEU A 311 -56.82 -14.15 9.16
C LEU A 311 -57.36 -12.84 9.72
N GLU A 312 -56.61 -11.74 9.57
CA GLU A 312 -57.04 -10.40 9.98
C GLU A 312 -58.31 -9.96 9.22
N ALA A 313 -58.35 -10.17 7.90
CA ALA A 313 -59.51 -9.84 7.08
C ALA A 313 -60.75 -10.66 7.46
N GLU A 314 -60.59 -11.97 7.72
CA GLU A 314 -61.67 -12.85 8.17
C GLU A 314 -62.20 -12.41 9.54
N ALA A 315 -61.32 -12.07 10.48
CA ALA A 315 -61.72 -11.58 11.80
C ALA A 315 -62.49 -10.26 11.71
N LEU A 316 -62.05 -9.32 10.87
CA LEU A 316 -62.74 -8.06 10.63
C LEU A 316 -64.10 -8.26 9.95
N ALA A 317 -64.19 -9.16 8.97
CA ALA A 317 -65.44 -9.48 8.30
C ALA A 317 -66.46 -10.09 9.28
N LEU A 318 -66.02 -11.00 10.14
CA LEU A 318 -66.85 -11.59 11.19
C LEU A 318 -67.31 -10.53 12.20
N ALA A 319 -66.41 -9.65 12.65
CA ALA A 319 -66.77 -8.57 13.56
C ALA A 319 -67.83 -7.63 12.94
N MET A 320 -67.67 -7.28 11.66
CA MET A 320 -68.63 -6.46 10.92
C MET A 320 -70.01 -7.12 10.82
N ASP A 321 -70.05 -8.41 10.51
CA ASP A 321 -71.29 -9.18 10.42
C ASP A 321 -72.00 -9.23 11.78
N VAL A 322 -71.27 -9.54 12.86
CA VAL A 322 -71.83 -9.59 14.22
C VAL A 322 -72.35 -8.22 14.67
N LEU A 323 -71.61 -7.14 14.43
CA LEU A 323 -72.07 -5.78 14.74
C LEU A 323 -73.32 -5.39 13.94
N THR A 324 -73.37 -5.77 12.66
CA THR A 324 -74.53 -5.54 11.80
C THR A 324 -75.75 -6.29 12.33
N GLN A 325 -75.60 -7.57 12.68
CA GLN A 325 -76.67 -8.36 13.29
C GLN A 325 -77.13 -7.80 14.64
N ALA A 326 -76.20 -7.35 15.49
CA ALA A 326 -76.52 -6.74 16.76
C ALA A 326 -77.32 -5.43 16.59
N ASN A 327 -76.92 -4.59 15.64
CA ASN A 327 -77.64 -3.37 15.28
C ASN A 327 -79.05 -3.68 14.74
N THR A 328 -79.19 -4.65 13.85
CA THR A 328 -80.50 -5.09 13.33
C THR A 328 -81.42 -5.57 14.47
N ARG A 329 -80.91 -6.42 15.37
CA ARG A 329 -81.70 -6.90 16.53
C ARG A 329 -82.11 -5.76 17.47
N LEU A 330 -81.23 -4.78 17.68
CA LEU A 330 -81.55 -3.59 18.48
C LEU A 330 -82.68 -2.80 17.82
N GLN A 331 -82.60 -2.57 16.51
CA GLN A 331 -83.64 -1.87 15.74
C GLN A 331 -84.98 -2.61 15.76
N GLU A 332 -84.98 -3.94 15.55
CA GLU A 332 -86.17 -4.78 15.60
C GLU A 332 -86.89 -4.72 16.96
N ARG A 333 -86.15 -4.53 18.06
CA ARG A 333 -86.73 -4.39 19.40
C ARG A 333 -87.15 -2.96 19.72
N PHE A 334 -86.34 -1.96 19.33
CA PHE A 334 -86.53 -0.57 19.74
C PHE A 334 -87.62 0.15 18.94
N SER A 335 -87.66 -0.05 17.62
CA SER A 335 -88.60 0.66 16.75
C SER A 335 -90.08 0.36 17.05
N PRO A 336 -90.51 -0.89 17.31
CA PRO A 336 -91.90 -1.17 17.67
C PRO A 336 -92.31 -0.50 18.98
N GLU A 337 -91.47 -0.53 20.01
CA GLU A 337 -91.75 0.10 21.31
C GLU A 337 -91.79 1.62 21.20
N LEU A 338 -90.88 2.21 20.41
CA LEU A 338 -90.89 3.64 20.14
C LEU A 338 -92.17 4.06 19.41
N ASN A 339 -92.56 3.34 18.36
CA ASN A 339 -93.79 3.61 17.60
C ASN A 339 -95.03 3.46 18.48
N ARG A 340 -95.09 2.43 19.33
CA ARG A 340 -96.20 2.21 20.27
C ARG A 340 -96.33 3.37 21.25
N MET A 341 -95.26 3.72 21.95
CA MET A 341 -95.31 4.76 22.98
C MET A 341 -95.47 6.17 22.40
N ALA A 342 -94.83 6.48 21.27
CA ALA A 342 -95.08 7.73 20.56
C ALA A 342 -96.54 7.79 20.07
N GLY A 343 -97.13 6.67 19.64
CA GLY A 343 -98.54 6.54 19.31
C GLY A 343 -99.46 6.85 20.50
N GLU A 344 -99.18 6.26 21.66
CA GLU A 344 -99.93 6.50 22.91
C GLU A 344 -99.88 7.97 23.32
N TYR A 345 -98.70 8.61 23.28
CA TYR A 345 -98.57 10.03 23.57
C TYR A 345 -99.26 10.90 22.52
N MET A 346 -99.15 10.56 21.23
CA MET A 346 -99.78 11.31 20.14
C MET A 346 -101.32 11.24 20.22
N ALA A 347 -101.87 10.08 20.55
CA ALA A 347 -103.31 9.89 20.76
C ALA A 347 -103.80 10.84 21.85
N ARG A 348 -103.11 10.88 22.98
CA ARG A 348 -103.43 11.77 24.10
C ARG A 348 -103.29 13.25 23.76
N LEU A 349 -102.22 13.64 23.07
CA LEU A 349 -102.01 15.03 22.65
C LEU A 349 -103.07 15.50 21.65
N THR A 350 -103.72 14.59 20.92
CA THR A 350 -104.65 14.95 19.84
C THR A 350 -106.09 14.55 20.09
N GLY A 351 -106.43 14.15 21.32
CA GLY A 351 -107.78 13.72 21.68
C GLY A 351 -108.25 12.52 20.87
N GLU A 352 -107.39 11.50 20.74
CA GLU A 352 -107.60 10.26 19.99
C GLU A 352 -107.73 10.43 18.46
N ARG A 353 -107.48 11.63 17.91
CA ARG A 353 -107.53 11.87 16.47
C ARG A 353 -106.49 11.05 15.70
N TYR A 354 -105.29 10.95 16.23
CA TYR A 354 -104.19 10.17 15.65
C TYR A 354 -103.78 9.06 16.62
N SER A 355 -104.27 7.84 16.36
CA SER A 355 -104.13 6.70 17.27
C SER A 355 -102.86 5.88 17.06
N ALA A 356 -102.09 6.16 16.01
CA ALA A 356 -100.84 5.45 15.75
C ALA A 356 -99.79 6.35 15.10
N VAL A 357 -98.54 6.10 15.48
CA VAL A 357 -97.34 6.71 14.92
C VAL A 357 -96.47 5.60 14.33
N SER A 358 -95.86 5.86 13.18
CA SER A 358 -94.81 5.02 12.60
C SER A 358 -93.65 5.88 12.15
N LEU A 359 -92.44 5.49 12.54
CA LEU A 359 -91.19 6.14 12.15
C LEU A 359 -90.43 5.29 11.12
N THR A 360 -89.81 5.93 10.13
CA THR A 360 -88.85 5.26 9.22
C THR A 360 -87.51 5.03 9.92
N ARG A 361 -86.56 4.39 9.22
CA ARG A 361 -85.19 4.21 9.73
C ARG A 361 -84.47 5.54 9.92
N GLU A 362 -84.85 6.54 9.14
CA GLU A 362 -84.36 7.92 9.20
C GLU A 362 -85.14 8.77 10.23
N LEU A 363 -86.02 8.14 11.03
CA LEU A 363 -86.90 8.77 12.02
C LEU A 363 -87.90 9.78 11.42
N GLU A 364 -88.29 9.57 10.16
CA GLU A 364 -89.38 10.36 9.56
C GLU A 364 -90.72 9.89 10.12
N GLY A 365 -91.46 10.82 10.71
CA GLY A 365 -92.72 10.53 11.38
C GLY A 365 -93.92 10.46 10.44
N PHE A 366 -94.74 9.45 10.63
CA PHE A 366 -96.05 9.31 10.01
C PHE A 366 -97.11 9.04 11.07
N VAL A 367 -98.30 9.60 10.88
CA VAL A 367 -99.44 9.43 11.80
C VAL A 367 -100.62 8.82 11.07
N ARG A 368 -101.41 8.01 11.78
CA ARG A 368 -102.64 7.42 11.23
C ARG A 368 -103.83 7.84 12.10
N THR A 369 -104.93 8.22 11.45
CA THR A 369 -106.20 8.48 12.13
C THR A 369 -106.94 7.17 12.37
N GLY A 370 -107.84 7.12 13.35
CA GLY A 370 -108.57 5.88 13.70
C GLY A 370 -109.41 5.25 12.58
N GLY A 371 -109.66 5.97 11.47
CA GLY A 371 -110.45 5.49 10.32
C GLY A 371 -109.72 5.46 8.97
N ASP A 372 -108.51 6.02 8.85
CA ASP A 372 -107.77 6.04 7.59
C ASP A 372 -106.83 4.83 7.48
N VAL A 373 -106.78 4.20 6.29
CA VAL A 373 -105.89 3.06 6.01
C VAL A 373 -104.44 3.53 5.79
N LEU A 374 -104.26 4.71 5.19
CA LEU A 374 -102.93 5.23 4.83
C LEU A 374 -102.41 6.22 5.89
N PRO A 375 -101.15 6.09 6.33
CA PRO A 375 -100.56 7.04 7.25
C PRO A 375 -100.22 8.35 6.52
N ARG A 376 -100.31 9.48 7.22
CA ARG A 376 -99.97 10.82 6.73
C ARG A 376 -98.57 11.18 7.19
N SER A 377 -97.73 11.65 6.27
CA SER A 377 -96.40 12.17 6.61
C SER A 377 -96.52 13.40 7.51
N ALA A 378 -95.59 13.54 8.47
CA ALA A 378 -95.44 14.74 9.29
C ALA A 378 -95.38 16.03 8.46
N LEU A 379 -94.82 15.96 7.25
CA LEU A 379 -94.71 17.09 6.32
C LEU A 379 -96.07 17.60 5.81
N CYS A 380 -97.11 16.76 5.88
CA CYS A 380 -98.47 17.11 5.46
C CYS A 380 -99.36 17.56 6.63
N LEU A 381 -98.81 17.64 7.85
CA LEU A 381 -99.54 18.05 9.05
C LEU A 381 -99.48 19.57 9.23
N SER A 382 -100.47 20.13 9.94
CA SER A 382 -100.35 21.52 10.41
C SER A 382 -99.18 21.63 11.40
N ARG A 383 -98.57 22.83 11.49
CA ARG A 383 -97.44 23.08 12.41
C ARG A 383 -97.70 22.57 13.82
N GLY A 384 -98.83 22.93 14.44
CA GLY A 384 -99.16 22.46 15.79
C GLY A 384 -99.31 20.94 15.90
N THR A 385 -99.80 20.26 14.86
CA THR A 385 -99.92 18.80 14.86
C THR A 385 -98.56 18.12 14.66
N ALA A 386 -97.69 18.70 13.84
CA ALA A 386 -96.32 18.24 13.68
C ALA A 386 -95.53 18.41 15.00
N ASP A 387 -95.68 19.55 15.68
CA ASP A 387 -95.03 19.81 16.98
C ASP A 387 -95.51 18.83 18.06
N GLN A 388 -96.80 18.46 18.08
CA GLN A 388 -97.34 17.40 18.93
C GLN A 388 -96.68 16.03 18.65
N LEU A 389 -96.49 15.69 17.37
CA LEU A 389 -95.79 14.46 16.99
C LEU A 389 -94.33 14.48 17.44
N TYR A 390 -93.62 15.60 17.25
CA TYR A 390 -92.25 15.76 17.73
C TYR A 390 -92.15 15.62 19.26
N LEU A 391 -93.07 16.25 20.00
CA LEU A 391 -93.14 16.13 21.45
C LEU A 391 -93.39 14.68 21.88
N ALA A 392 -94.38 14.00 21.28
CA ALA A 392 -94.69 12.60 21.55
C ALA A 392 -93.48 11.69 21.32
N VAL A 393 -92.78 11.82 20.18
CA VAL A 393 -91.61 11.01 19.87
C VAL A 393 -90.47 11.29 20.85
N ARG A 394 -90.20 12.56 21.20
CA ARG A 394 -89.13 12.91 22.15
C ARG A 394 -89.41 12.38 23.56
N LEU A 395 -90.64 12.51 24.05
CA LEU A 395 -91.05 11.94 25.34
C LEU A 395 -90.89 10.42 25.32
N ALA A 396 -91.27 9.76 24.23
CA ALA A 396 -91.12 8.32 24.08
C ALA A 396 -89.63 7.90 24.08
N VAL A 397 -88.77 8.64 23.38
CA VAL A 397 -87.31 8.40 23.40
C VAL A 397 -86.75 8.59 24.82
N CYS A 398 -87.09 9.68 25.51
CA CYS A 398 -86.65 9.91 26.89
C CYS A 398 -87.04 8.73 27.79
N ARG A 399 -88.27 8.23 27.64
CA ARG A 399 -88.80 7.13 28.43
C ARG A 399 -88.14 5.77 28.13
N LEU A 400 -87.76 5.49 26.88
CA LEU A 400 -87.08 4.23 26.49
C LEU A 400 -85.58 4.24 26.77
N CYS A 401 -84.92 5.38 26.58
CA CYS A 401 -83.47 5.45 26.54
C CYS A 401 -82.81 5.93 27.84
N LEU A 402 -83.55 6.60 28.74
CA LEU A 402 -82.97 7.24 29.94
C LEU A 402 -83.33 6.44 31.22
N PRO A 403 -82.47 5.51 31.67
CA PRO A 403 -82.80 4.62 32.79
C PRO A 403 -82.97 5.36 34.13
N GLU A 404 -82.23 6.44 34.35
CA GLU A 404 -82.25 7.23 35.60
C GLU A 404 -83.37 8.28 35.64
N ARG A 405 -84.16 8.40 34.57
CA ARG A 405 -85.27 9.38 34.44
C ARG A 405 -84.86 10.79 34.91
N PRO A 406 -83.82 11.39 34.30
CA PRO A 406 -83.36 12.73 34.65
C PRO A 406 -84.45 13.77 34.38
N PRO A 407 -84.41 14.97 34.98
CA PRO A 407 -85.42 16.00 34.73
C PRO A 407 -85.57 16.32 33.23
N ILE A 408 -86.80 16.39 32.73
CA ILE A 408 -87.08 16.83 31.35
C ILE A 408 -87.33 18.34 31.36
N LEU A 409 -86.55 19.07 30.58
CA LEU A 409 -86.71 20.50 30.37
C LEU A 409 -87.48 20.72 29.07
N LEU A 410 -88.62 21.41 29.17
CA LEU A 410 -89.47 21.82 28.06
C LEU A 410 -89.38 23.32 27.92
N ASP A 411 -88.72 23.83 26.89
CA ASP A 411 -88.57 25.26 26.63
C ASP A 411 -89.48 25.70 25.47
N ASP A 412 -90.54 26.45 25.79
CA ASP A 412 -91.60 26.88 24.87
C ASP A 412 -92.18 25.75 24.00
N ALA A 413 -92.14 24.51 24.50
CA ALA A 413 -92.50 23.31 23.74
C ALA A 413 -93.97 23.24 23.31
N LEU A 414 -94.85 24.04 23.92
CA LEU A 414 -96.29 24.07 23.69
C LEU A 414 -96.75 25.33 22.93
N ALA A 415 -95.81 26.16 22.46
CA ALA A 415 -96.10 27.49 21.90
C ALA A 415 -97.08 27.46 20.71
N SER A 416 -97.06 26.41 19.89
CA SER A 416 -97.91 26.27 18.69
C SER A 416 -99.27 25.61 18.94
N PHE A 417 -99.59 25.27 20.19
CA PHE A 417 -100.83 24.57 20.54
C PHE A 417 -101.95 25.58 20.79
N ASP A 418 -103.15 25.27 20.30
CA ASP A 418 -104.38 25.96 20.70
C ASP A 418 -104.79 25.55 22.13
N ASP A 419 -105.77 26.23 22.72
CA ASP A 419 -106.12 26.06 24.14
C ASP A 419 -106.54 24.61 24.49
N ASP A 420 -107.27 23.95 23.58
CA ASP A 420 -107.70 22.56 23.76
C ASP A 420 -106.51 21.61 23.74
N ARG A 421 -105.60 21.77 22.75
CA ARG A 421 -104.36 20.98 22.65
C ARG A 421 -103.42 21.24 23.81
N LEU A 422 -103.33 22.48 24.27
CA LEU A 422 -102.51 22.86 25.40
C LEU A 422 -102.98 22.12 26.66
N LYS A 423 -104.29 22.12 26.91
CA LYS A 423 -104.87 21.41 28.04
C LYS A 423 -104.54 19.91 28.01
N MET A 424 -104.74 19.25 26.87
CA MET A 424 -104.39 17.83 26.70
C MET A 424 -102.89 17.56 26.92
N ALA A 425 -102.02 18.47 26.46
CA ALA A 425 -100.58 18.36 26.68
C ALA A 425 -100.19 18.53 28.14
N LEU A 426 -100.77 19.50 28.85
CA LEU A 426 -100.53 19.72 30.28
C LEU A 426 -101.04 18.55 31.13
N GLU A 427 -102.18 17.94 30.76
CA GLU A 427 -102.68 16.71 31.40
C GLU A 427 -101.70 15.54 31.22
N LEU A 428 -101.21 15.31 29.99
CA LEU A 428 -100.18 14.30 29.72
C LEU A 428 -98.89 14.55 30.51
N LEU A 429 -98.38 15.79 30.50
CA LEU A 429 -97.18 16.15 31.26
C LEU A 429 -97.42 15.98 32.78
N GLY A 430 -98.59 16.33 33.28
CA GLY A 430 -98.96 16.15 34.69
C GLY A 430 -98.95 14.68 35.14
N GLU A 431 -99.30 13.75 34.24
CA GLU A 431 -99.17 12.33 34.52
C GLU A 431 -97.73 11.84 34.46
N LEU A 432 -96.96 12.28 33.46
CA LEU A 432 -95.54 11.92 33.35
C LEU A 432 -94.72 12.48 34.52
N SER A 433 -95.14 13.61 35.11
CA SER A 433 -94.47 14.23 36.25
C SER A 433 -94.50 13.39 37.53
N GLN A 434 -95.44 12.44 37.64
CA GLN A 434 -95.51 11.50 38.76
C GLN A 434 -94.30 10.57 38.82
N GLU A 435 -93.63 10.37 37.69
CA GLU A 435 -92.54 9.41 37.55
C GLU A 435 -91.18 10.04 37.22
N GLN A 436 -91.17 11.30 36.79
CA GLN A 436 -89.99 12.01 36.30
C GLN A 436 -90.18 13.52 36.48
N GLN A 437 -89.19 14.23 37.00
CA GLN A 437 -89.30 15.69 37.17
C GLN A 437 -89.46 16.37 35.81
N LEU A 438 -90.44 17.28 35.69
CA LEU A 438 -90.65 18.11 34.50
C LEU A 438 -90.46 19.58 34.85
N LEU A 439 -89.67 20.28 34.03
CA LEU A 439 -89.45 21.72 34.13
C LEU A 439 -89.97 22.36 32.83
N LEU A 440 -91.08 23.08 32.93
CA LEU A 440 -91.70 23.79 31.80
C LEU A 440 -91.34 25.27 31.86
N PHE A 441 -90.56 25.74 30.89
CA PHE A 441 -90.28 27.14 30.63
C PHE A 441 -91.24 27.61 29.55
N THR A 442 -91.91 28.73 29.80
CA THR A 442 -92.84 29.31 28.84
C THR A 442 -92.90 30.82 28.96
N CYS A 443 -93.02 31.49 27.82
CA CYS A 443 -93.18 32.95 27.74
C CYS A 443 -94.64 33.44 27.85
N GLN A 444 -95.62 32.52 27.85
CA GLN A 444 -97.04 32.85 27.85
C GLN A 444 -97.69 32.57 29.22
N LYS A 445 -98.75 33.32 29.56
CA LYS A 445 -99.45 33.16 30.85
C LYS A 445 -100.45 32.01 30.86
N ARG A 446 -100.92 31.58 29.69
CA ARG A 446 -101.99 30.57 29.53
C ARG A 446 -101.62 29.21 30.13
N GLU A 447 -100.36 28.78 30.02
CA GLU A 447 -99.86 27.52 30.59
C GLU A 447 -99.91 27.60 32.13
N SER A 448 -99.45 28.73 32.68
CA SER A 448 -99.46 28.95 34.13
C SER A 448 -100.88 29.13 34.69
N GLU A 449 -101.79 29.72 33.93
CA GLU A 449 -103.20 29.87 34.29
C GLU A 449 -103.92 28.52 34.26
N ALA A 450 -103.66 27.70 33.24
CA ALA A 450 -104.23 26.35 33.11
C ALA A 450 -103.76 25.39 34.23
N LEU A 451 -102.55 25.59 34.76
CA LEU A 451 -102.01 24.81 35.88
C LEU A 451 -102.33 25.41 37.27
N ALA A 452 -103.07 26.51 37.34
CA ALA A 452 -103.36 27.17 38.61
C ALA A 452 -104.19 26.25 39.53
N GLY A 453 -103.67 25.99 40.73
CA GLY A 453 -104.33 25.14 41.73
C GLY A 453 -104.17 23.63 41.49
N VAL A 454 -103.39 23.20 40.49
CA VAL A 454 -103.06 21.78 40.29
C VAL A 454 -102.07 21.32 41.36
N PRO A 455 -102.38 20.28 42.16
CA PRO A 455 -101.46 19.77 43.18
C PRO A 455 -100.13 19.30 42.59
N GLY A 456 -99.02 19.60 43.27
CA GLY A 456 -97.68 19.18 42.84
C GLY A 456 -97.02 20.10 41.81
N VAL A 457 -97.69 21.14 41.32
CA VAL A 457 -97.10 22.13 40.42
C VAL A 457 -96.53 23.30 41.22
N THR A 458 -95.24 23.62 41.00
CA THR A 458 -94.60 24.82 41.55
C THR A 458 -94.45 25.87 40.46
N ARG A 459 -95.11 27.02 40.62
CA ARG A 459 -94.98 28.17 39.71
C ARG A 459 -93.85 29.07 40.19
N LEU A 460 -92.92 29.38 39.29
CA LEU A 460 -91.88 30.38 39.48
C LEU A 460 -92.02 31.46 38.41
N GLU A 461 -92.09 32.71 38.82
CA GLU A 461 -91.96 33.85 37.90
C GLU A 461 -90.51 34.33 37.96
N LEU A 462 -89.84 34.37 36.80
CA LEU A 462 -88.45 34.76 36.65
C LEU A 462 -88.30 36.24 36.29
#